data_AF-A0A3M5T1B5-F1
#
_entry.id   AF-A0A3M5T1B5-F1
#
_cell.length_a   1.000
_cell.length_b   1.000
_cell.length_c   1.000
_cell.angle_alpha   90.00
_cell.angle_beta   90.00
_cell.angle_gamma   90.00
#
_symmetry.space_group_name_H-M   'P 1'
#
loop_
_entity.id
_entity.type
_entity.pdbx_description
1 polymer ?
#
loop_
_entity_poly.entity_id
_entity_poly.type
_entity_poly.pdbx_seq_one_letter_code
_entity_poly.pdbx_strand_id
1 'polypeptide(L)'
;MIRPLHFDDWRVRETKTLKALQPSFHPKQLIYQVAESLLQHYQEQPLIDAYDVYQHLMDYWASVMQDDAYLIAADGWKAETYRILEKDKKGKEKDKGWACDLLPKSLIVARYFGAEQAKIDQASSDLGVTSVTLAELEEEHSGEDGVFADLDKISAPTVKERIKDVGKEAAEELAVLKQWQALAAQEAALKKQLKELEADLDEKAYTKYPQLTEVEIKQLTVDDKWLGTLKAAISCEMDRVSQTLTQRVKQLAERYETPLPQLTSCVSELEAKVAEHLQKMGFVWS
;
A
#
# COMPACT_ATOMS: atom_id res chain seq x y z
N MET A 1 6.36 13.70 20.97
CA MET A 1 5.65 13.95 19.69
C MET A 1 6.72 14.37 18.67
N ILE A 2 7.57 13.43 18.24
CA ILE A 2 8.64 13.70 17.26
C ILE A 2 7.96 13.66 15.90
N ARG A 3 7.59 14.85 15.40
CA ARG A 3 6.62 15.03 14.32
C ARG A 3 7.22 14.70 12.95
N PRO A 4 6.39 14.40 11.94
CA PRO A 4 6.72 14.45 10.50
C PRO A 4 7.44 15.71 9.98
N LEU A 5 7.66 16.72 10.82
CA LEU A 5 8.39 17.95 10.54
C LEU A 5 9.88 17.73 10.28
N HIS A 6 10.53 16.77 10.97
CA HIS A 6 11.99 16.60 10.85
C HIS A 6 12.41 16.19 9.43
N PHE A 7 11.70 15.22 8.84
CA PHE A 7 11.93 14.84 7.44
C PHE A 7 11.62 16.00 6.49
N ASP A 8 10.53 16.73 6.74
CA ASP A 8 10.11 17.82 5.88
C ASP A 8 11.16 18.95 5.82
N ASP A 9 11.89 19.22 6.90
CA ASP A 9 12.98 20.21 6.92
C ASP A 9 14.17 19.82 6.03
N TRP A 10 14.57 18.54 6.05
CA TRP A 10 15.58 18.00 5.14
C TRP A 10 15.08 18.02 3.70
N ARG A 11 13.84 17.55 3.50
CA ARG A 11 13.18 17.47 2.20
C ARG A 11 13.17 18.81 1.49
N VAL A 12 12.83 19.91 2.17
CA VAL A 12 12.76 21.26 1.56
C VAL A 12 14.12 21.71 1.01
N ARG A 13 15.22 21.35 1.68
CA ARG A 13 16.58 21.67 1.21
C ARG A 13 16.95 20.82 0.00
N GLU A 14 16.79 19.51 0.11
CA GLU A 14 17.18 18.57 -0.96
C GLU A 14 16.32 18.71 -2.22
N THR A 15 15.03 19.06 -2.08
CA THR A 15 14.14 19.29 -3.22
C THR A 15 14.72 20.33 -4.18
N LYS A 16 15.36 21.39 -3.66
CA LYS A 16 15.97 22.43 -4.49
C LYS A 16 17.14 21.88 -5.29
N THR A 17 18.02 21.10 -4.64
CA THR A 17 19.16 20.45 -5.27
C THR A 17 18.71 19.47 -6.35
N LEU A 18 17.76 18.60 -6.02
CA LEU A 18 17.24 17.56 -6.91
C LEU A 18 16.54 18.15 -8.14
N LYS A 19 15.74 19.21 -7.98
CA LYS A 19 15.09 19.88 -9.12
C LYS A 19 16.04 20.72 -9.98
N ALA A 20 17.21 21.07 -9.44
CA ALA A 20 18.23 21.84 -10.16
C ALA A 20 19.15 20.96 -11.03
N LEU A 21 19.04 19.62 -10.95
CA LEU A 21 19.86 18.71 -11.75
C LEU A 21 19.77 19.04 -13.24
N GLN A 22 20.93 19.10 -13.87
CA GLN A 22 21.09 19.34 -15.30
C GLN A 22 21.56 18.04 -15.97
N PRO A 23 21.32 17.87 -17.28
CA PRO A 23 21.88 16.76 -18.04
C PRO A 23 23.40 16.63 -17.82
N SER A 24 23.92 15.41 -17.96
CA SER A 24 25.32 15.04 -17.73
C SER A 24 25.82 15.12 -16.28
N PHE A 25 24.94 15.22 -15.28
CA PHE A 25 25.34 15.02 -13.88
C PHE A 25 25.78 13.58 -13.61
N HIS A 26 26.47 13.34 -12.50
CA HIS A 26 26.92 12.00 -12.10
C HIS A 26 25.99 11.37 -11.05
N PRO A 27 25.14 10.37 -11.40
CA PRO A 27 24.20 9.75 -10.47
C PRO A 27 24.86 9.19 -9.21
N LYS A 28 26.04 8.59 -9.33
CA LYS A 28 26.81 8.06 -8.18
C LYS A 28 27.26 9.14 -7.21
N GLN A 29 27.58 10.33 -7.71
CA GLN A 29 27.93 11.47 -6.86
C GLN A 29 26.70 12.06 -6.17
N LEU A 30 25.56 12.11 -6.89
CA LEU A 30 24.30 12.57 -6.34
C LEU A 30 23.87 11.72 -5.15
N ILE A 31 23.80 10.38 -5.30
CA ILE A 31 23.36 9.51 -4.20
C ILE A 31 24.29 9.62 -2.98
N TYR A 32 25.60 9.73 -3.19
CA TYR A 32 26.54 9.95 -2.08
C TYR A 32 26.22 11.23 -1.31
N GLN A 33 25.98 12.34 -2.01
CA GLN A 33 25.63 13.63 -1.39
C GLN A 33 24.29 13.58 -0.64
N VAL A 34 23.27 13.00 -1.26
CA VAL A 34 21.92 12.90 -0.67
C VAL A 34 21.95 11.98 0.55
N ALA A 35 22.63 10.84 0.46
CA ALA A 35 22.71 9.87 1.54
C ALA A 35 23.53 10.41 2.73
N GLU A 36 24.64 11.11 2.48
CA GLU A 36 25.43 11.77 3.52
C GLU A 36 24.61 12.87 4.21
N SER A 37 23.91 13.71 3.44
CA SER A 37 23.02 14.76 3.96
C SER A 37 21.92 14.16 4.85
N LEU A 38 21.33 13.05 4.43
CA LEU A 38 20.28 12.35 5.18
C LEU A 38 20.84 11.75 6.48
N LEU A 39 22.00 11.09 6.41
CA LEU A 39 22.65 10.50 7.58
C LEU A 39 22.96 11.57 8.63
N GLN A 40 23.59 12.68 8.23
CA GLN A 40 23.89 13.80 9.12
C GLN A 40 22.63 14.40 9.75
N HIS A 41 21.54 14.50 8.98
CA HIS A 41 20.27 15.04 9.48
C HIS A 41 19.61 14.15 10.55
N TYR A 42 19.90 12.85 10.56
CA TYR A 42 19.33 11.89 11.53
C TYR A 42 20.29 11.47 12.65
N GLN A 43 21.58 11.83 12.62
CA GLN A 43 22.58 11.43 13.61
C GLN A 43 22.22 11.74 15.08
N GLU A 44 21.47 12.81 15.34
CA GLU A 44 21.11 13.24 16.69
C GLU A 44 19.68 12.86 17.10
N GLN A 45 18.97 12.05 16.30
CA GLN A 45 17.59 11.67 16.60
C GLN A 45 17.51 10.47 17.55
N PRO A 46 16.87 10.61 18.73
CA PRO A 46 16.90 9.57 19.76
C PRO A 46 16.03 8.34 19.48
N LEU A 47 15.03 8.46 18.61
CA LEU A 47 14.06 7.39 18.33
C LEU A 47 14.26 6.71 16.97
N ILE A 48 15.10 7.25 16.09
CA ILE A 48 15.27 6.74 14.74
C ILE A 48 16.74 6.51 14.51
N ASP A 49 17.11 5.29 14.10
CA ASP A 49 18.48 5.00 13.70
C ASP A 49 18.77 5.63 12.34
N ALA A 50 19.81 6.47 12.28
CA ALA A 50 20.24 7.12 11.05
C ALA A 50 20.65 6.10 9.97
N TYR A 51 21.16 4.93 10.36
CA TYR A 51 21.52 3.86 9.44
C TYR A 51 20.30 3.15 8.85
N ASP A 52 19.22 2.98 9.62
CA ASP A 52 17.96 2.42 9.09
C ASP A 52 17.40 3.35 8.01
N VAL A 53 17.38 4.66 8.26
CA VAL A 53 16.95 5.67 7.29
C VAL A 53 17.84 5.69 6.04
N TYR A 54 19.16 5.62 6.23
CA TYR A 54 20.12 5.48 5.14
C TYR A 54 19.85 4.22 4.31
N GLN A 55 19.59 3.09 4.96
CA GLN A 55 19.34 1.82 4.28
C GLN A 55 18.07 1.89 3.44
N HIS A 56 16.98 2.48 3.96
CA HIS A 56 15.76 2.72 3.19
C HIS A 56 16.00 3.54 1.92
N LEU A 57 16.84 4.59 2.00
CA LEU A 57 17.25 5.36 0.83
C LEU A 57 18.06 4.50 -0.15
N MET A 58 19.03 3.72 0.33
CA MET A 58 19.91 2.92 -0.53
C MET A 58 19.17 1.78 -1.23
N ASP A 59 18.22 1.14 -0.55
CA ASP A 59 17.36 0.12 -1.14
C ASP A 59 16.45 0.72 -2.22
N TYR A 60 15.89 1.89 -1.96
CA TYR A 60 15.09 2.62 -2.94
C TYR A 60 15.94 3.11 -4.12
N TRP A 61 17.17 3.54 -3.85
CA TRP A 61 18.13 3.90 -4.88
C TRP A 61 18.39 2.75 -5.84
N ALA A 62 18.77 1.59 -5.28
CA ALA A 62 19.12 0.41 -6.08
C ALA A 62 17.95 -0.15 -6.89
N SER A 63 16.70 0.05 -6.42
CA SER A 63 15.52 -0.52 -7.06
C SER A 63 14.84 0.39 -8.08
N VAL A 64 14.85 1.72 -7.89
CA VAL A 64 14.08 2.66 -8.72
C VAL A 64 14.85 3.94 -9.03
N MET A 65 15.32 4.65 -8.00
CA MET A 65 15.82 6.03 -8.17
C MET A 65 17.10 6.10 -9.01
N GLN A 66 17.93 5.05 -9.01
CA GLN A 66 19.13 4.96 -9.82
C GLN A 66 18.82 5.06 -11.32
N ASP A 67 17.87 4.27 -11.80
CA ASP A 67 17.53 4.24 -13.23
C ASP A 67 16.96 5.60 -13.68
N ASP A 68 16.07 6.18 -12.87
CA ASP A 68 15.55 7.53 -13.11
C ASP A 68 16.67 8.57 -13.18
N ALA A 69 17.65 8.50 -12.27
CA ALA A 69 18.77 9.43 -12.25
C ALA A 69 19.65 9.29 -13.51
N TYR A 70 19.86 8.07 -14.00
CA TYR A 70 20.57 7.85 -15.26
C TYR A 70 19.79 8.38 -16.47
N LEU A 71 18.46 8.20 -16.50
CA LEU A 71 17.61 8.76 -17.56
C LEU A 71 17.68 10.29 -17.58
N ILE A 72 17.57 10.94 -16.42
CA ILE A 72 17.69 12.41 -16.33
C ILE A 72 19.09 12.88 -16.72
N ALA A 73 20.14 12.12 -16.36
CA ALA A 73 21.51 12.47 -16.73
C ALA A 73 21.73 12.37 -18.24
N ALA A 74 21.12 11.40 -18.92
CA ALA A 74 21.25 11.21 -20.36
C ALA A 74 20.40 12.21 -21.16
N ASP A 75 19.11 12.27 -20.88
CA ASP A 75 18.11 12.92 -21.75
C ASP A 75 17.50 14.19 -21.15
N GLY A 76 17.84 14.50 -19.89
CA GLY A 76 17.25 15.59 -19.13
C GLY A 76 15.87 15.25 -18.59
N TRP A 77 15.13 16.28 -18.21
CA TRP A 77 13.80 16.15 -17.62
C TRP A 77 12.72 15.90 -18.68
N LYS A 78 12.68 14.67 -19.21
CA LYS A 78 11.74 14.26 -20.25
C LYS A 78 10.95 13.03 -19.83
N ALA A 79 9.64 13.08 -20.04
CA ALA A 79 8.72 11.98 -19.80
C ALA A 79 8.17 11.43 -21.13
N GLU A 80 9.05 10.86 -21.94
CA GLU A 80 8.67 10.32 -23.25
C GLU A 80 8.02 8.94 -23.09
N THR A 81 6.91 8.74 -23.81
CA THR A 81 6.18 7.47 -23.85
C THR A 81 6.59 6.66 -25.07
N TYR A 82 6.77 5.36 -24.91
CA TYR A 82 7.04 4.42 -26.01
C TYR A 82 6.04 3.26 -26.00
N ARG A 83 5.85 2.61 -27.16
CA ARG A 83 4.97 1.43 -27.29
C ARG A 83 5.70 0.16 -26.88
N ILE A 84 5.02 -0.69 -26.13
CA ILE A 84 5.53 -2.00 -25.71
C ILE A 84 5.09 -3.04 -26.74
N LEU A 85 6.04 -3.50 -27.55
CA LEU A 85 5.82 -4.54 -28.55
C LEU A 85 6.39 -5.88 -28.03
N GLU A 86 5.53 -6.87 -27.85
CA GLU A 86 5.94 -8.22 -27.47
C GLU A 86 5.79 -9.17 -28.66
N LYS A 87 6.86 -9.92 -28.98
CA LYS A 87 6.80 -10.96 -30.02
C LYS A 87 6.15 -12.22 -29.46
N ASP A 88 5.12 -12.70 -30.14
CA ASP A 88 4.53 -13.99 -29.79
C ASP A 88 5.46 -15.16 -30.20
N LYS A 89 5.12 -16.38 -29.76
CA LYS A 89 5.85 -17.61 -30.10
C LYS A 89 5.95 -17.88 -31.62
N LYS A 90 5.22 -17.15 -32.45
CA LYS A 90 5.18 -17.24 -33.91
C LYS A 90 5.85 -16.04 -34.60
N GLY A 91 6.51 -15.16 -33.84
CA GLY A 91 7.23 -14.00 -34.36
C GLY A 91 6.36 -12.80 -34.75
N LYS A 92 5.06 -12.80 -34.43
CA LYS A 92 4.18 -11.63 -34.65
C LYS A 92 4.32 -10.65 -33.48
N GLU A 93 4.51 -9.38 -33.81
CA GLU A 93 4.52 -8.29 -32.83
C GLU A 93 3.09 -8.01 -32.37
N LYS A 94 2.86 -8.09 -31.06
CA LYS A 94 1.63 -7.67 -30.41
C LYS A 94 1.92 -6.42 -29.59
N ASP A 95 1.11 -5.40 -29.84
CA ASP A 95 1.11 -4.19 -29.03
C ASP A 95 0.44 -4.48 -27.68
N LYS A 96 1.20 -4.34 -26.60
CA LYS A 96 0.74 -4.54 -25.22
C LYS A 96 0.46 -3.22 -24.49
N GLY A 97 0.56 -2.08 -25.16
CA GLY A 97 0.31 -0.76 -24.59
C GLY A 97 1.53 0.14 -24.67
N TRP A 98 1.67 1.04 -23.69
CA TRP A 98 2.72 2.04 -23.65
C TRP A 98 3.33 2.14 -22.25
N ALA A 99 4.57 2.60 -22.18
CA ALA A 99 5.27 2.88 -20.93
C ALA A 99 5.99 4.23 -21.01
N CYS A 100 6.30 4.76 -19.83
CA CYS A 100 7.23 5.85 -19.64
C CYS A 100 8.10 5.48 -18.43
N ASP A 101 9.42 5.39 -18.63
CA ASP A 101 10.32 4.87 -17.60
C ASP A 101 10.46 5.85 -16.43
N LEU A 102 10.59 7.16 -16.74
CA LEU A 102 10.78 8.18 -15.72
C LEU A 102 9.54 8.41 -14.85
N LEU A 103 8.36 8.48 -15.48
CA LEU A 103 7.09 8.78 -14.81
C LEU A 103 6.09 7.62 -15.04
N PRO A 104 5.92 6.72 -14.06
CA PRO A 104 4.95 5.63 -14.16
C PRO A 104 3.50 6.13 -14.33
N LYS A 105 2.67 5.39 -15.08
CA LYS A 105 1.24 5.73 -15.31
C LYS A 105 0.49 5.99 -14.01
N SER A 106 0.74 5.18 -12.98
CA SER A 106 0.10 5.29 -11.67
C SER A 106 0.28 6.68 -11.05
N LEU A 107 1.43 7.31 -11.25
CA LEU A 107 1.72 8.64 -10.72
C LEU A 107 0.91 9.74 -11.44
N ILE A 108 0.80 9.66 -12.76
CA ILE A 108 -0.02 10.58 -13.56
C ILE A 108 -1.50 10.42 -13.21
N VAL A 109 -1.97 9.17 -13.07
CA VAL A 109 -3.34 8.88 -12.64
C VAL A 109 -3.63 9.44 -11.27
N ALA A 110 -2.76 9.18 -10.28
CA ALA A 110 -2.93 9.68 -8.92
C ALA A 110 -2.97 11.22 -8.86
N ARG A 111 -2.19 11.90 -9.71
CA ARG A 111 -2.12 13.36 -9.72
C ARG A 111 -3.32 14.02 -10.43
N TYR A 112 -3.72 13.52 -11.58
CA TYR A 112 -4.64 14.23 -12.48
C TYR A 112 -5.99 13.55 -12.67
N PHE A 113 -6.09 12.25 -12.42
CA PHE A 113 -7.26 11.43 -12.76
C PHE A 113 -7.77 10.61 -11.58
N GLY A 114 -7.64 11.15 -10.36
CA GLY A 114 -8.11 10.48 -9.15
C GLY A 114 -9.62 10.22 -9.13
N ALA A 115 -10.41 11.08 -9.78
CA ALA A 115 -11.85 10.89 -9.89
C ALA A 115 -12.21 9.71 -10.83
N GLU A 116 -11.49 9.57 -11.94
CA GLU A 116 -11.61 8.42 -12.84
C GLU A 116 -11.15 7.12 -12.18
N GLN A 117 -10.02 7.15 -11.46
CA GLN A 117 -9.55 6.00 -10.70
C GLN A 117 -10.59 5.58 -9.64
N ALA A 118 -11.18 6.54 -8.92
CA ALA A 118 -12.22 6.25 -7.94
C ALA A 118 -13.47 5.59 -8.55
N LYS A 119 -13.82 5.93 -9.80
CA LYS A 119 -14.92 5.24 -10.52
C LYS A 119 -14.58 3.80 -10.86
N ILE A 120 -13.32 3.53 -11.24
CA ILE A 120 -12.84 2.16 -11.48
C ILE A 120 -12.86 1.37 -10.17
N ASP A 121 -12.35 1.96 -9.10
CA ASP A 121 -12.29 1.33 -7.77
C ASP A 121 -13.70 0.99 -7.28
N GLN A 122 -14.67 1.90 -7.45
CA GLN A 122 -16.07 1.65 -7.12
C GLN A 122 -16.66 0.52 -7.97
N ALA A 123 -16.50 0.55 -9.29
CA ALA A 123 -17.02 -0.49 -10.17
C ALA A 123 -16.38 -1.87 -9.88
N SER A 124 -15.11 -1.90 -9.50
CA SER A 124 -14.39 -3.10 -9.08
C SER A 124 -14.92 -3.64 -7.74
N SER A 125 -15.18 -2.74 -6.78
CA SER A 125 -15.81 -3.10 -5.51
C SER A 125 -17.21 -3.66 -5.72
N ASP A 126 -18.04 -2.98 -6.51
CA ASP A 126 -19.41 -3.41 -6.82
C ASP A 126 -19.41 -4.76 -7.55
N LEU A 127 -18.43 -4.97 -8.44
CA LEU A 127 -18.23 -6.25 -9.11
C LEU A 127 -17.89 -7.35 -8.10
N GLY A 128 -16.95 -7.09 -7.18
CA GLY A 128 -16.57 -8.03 -6.13
C GLY A 128 -17.77 -8.42 -5.26
N VAL A 129 -18.56 -7.44 -4.81
CA VAL A 129 -19.80 -7.69 -4.05
C VAL A 129 -20.79 -8.52 -4.86
N THR A 130 -21.04 -8.15 -6.12
CA THR A 130 -21.98 -8.87 -6.99
C THR A 130 -21.53 -10.31 -7.23
N SER A 131 -20.24 -10.55 -7.45
CA SER A 131 -19.68 -11.89 -7.63
C SER A 131 -19.79 -12.75 -6.36
N VAL A 132 -19.59 -12.16 -5.18
CA VAL A 132 -19.80 -12.86 -3.89
C VAL A 132 -21.28 -13.23 -3.71
N THR A 133 -22.19 -12.28 -3.88
CA THR A 133 -23.65 -12.55 -3.75
C THR A 133 -24.14 -13.58 -4.76
N LEU A 134 -23.58 -13.58 -5.98
CA LEU A 134 -23.91 -14.58 -6.99
C LEU A 134 -23.42 -15.97 -6.55
N ALA A 135 -22.19 -16.08 -6.04
CA ALA A 135 -21.64 -17.34 -5.54
C ALA A 135 -22.41 -17.88 -4.31
N GLU A 136 -22.79 -17.00 -3.37
CA GLU A 136 -23.64 -17.35 -2.22
C GLU A 136 -24.98 -17.90 -2.68
N LEU A 137 -25.64 -17.23 -3.64
CA LEU A 137 -26.92 -17.70 -4.20
C LEU A 137 -26.78 -19.06 -4.90
N GLU A 138 -25.68 -19.29 -5.61
CA GLU A 138 -25.39 -20.59 -6.23
C GLU A 138 -25.20 -21.67 -5.15
N GLU A 139 -24.40 -21.41 -4.11
CA GLU A 139 -24.14 -22.37 -3.03
C GLU A 139 -25.41 -22.73 -2.24
N GLU A 140 -26.22 -21.73 -1.87
CA GLU A 140 -27.47 -21.92 -1.13
C GLU A 140 -28.49 -22.80 -1.88
N HIS A 141 -28.47 -22.76 -3.21
CA HIS A 141 -29.46 -23.42 -4.06
C HIS A 141 -28.91 -24.56 -4.93
N SER A 142 -27.71 -25.06 -4.64
CA SER A 142 -27.08 -26.21 -5.32
C SER A 142 -27.23 -27.56 -4.59
N GLY A 143 -27.96 -27.61 -3.47
CA GLY A 143 -28.24 -28.87 -2.76
C GLY A 143 -29.13 -29.84 -3.56
N GLU A 144 -29.32 -31.08 -3.07
CA GLU A 144 -30.09 -32.14 -3.79
C GLU A 144 -31.55 -31.75 -4.11
N ASP A 145 -32.15 -30.84 -3.32
CA ASP A 145 -33.49 -30.26 -3.56
C ASP A 145 -33.43 -28.80 -4.06
N GLY A 146 -32.25 -28.34 -4.47
CA GLY A 146 -31.97 -26.97 -4.84
C GLY A 146 -32.42 -26.60 -6.26
N VAL A 147 -32.67 -25.30 -6.47
CA VAL A 147 -33.08 -24.74 -7.77
C VAL A 147 -32.09 -25.03 -8.90
N PHE A 148 -30.81 -25.24 -8.56
CA PHE A 148 -29.74 -25.51 -9.50
C PHE A 148 -29.29 -26.98 -9.54
N ALA A 149 -29.94 -27.88 -8.77
CA ALA A 149 -29.52 -29.28 -8.64
C ALA A 149 -29.44 -30.03 -9.98
N ASP A 150 -30.37 -29.76 -10.87
CA ASP A 150 -30.48 -30.42 -12.18
C ASP A 150 -29.57 -29.78 -13.26
N LEU A 151 -28.78 -28.75 -12.92
CA LEU A 151 -27.93 -28.04 -13.88
C LEU A 151 -26.49 -28.56 -13.82
N ASP A 152 -26.03 -29.23 -14.89
CA ASP A 152 -24.62 -29.61 -15.08
C ASP A 152 -23.65 -28.41 -14.98
N LYS A 153 -24.15 -27.21 -15.32
CA LYS A 153 -23.42 -25.95 -15.19
C LYS A 153 -24.38 -24.78 -15.03
N ILE A 154 -24.16 -23.99 -13.98
CA ILE A 154 -24.88 -22.73 -13.79
C ILE A 154 -24.31 -21.69 -14.74
N SER A 155 -25.13 -21.23 -15.69
CA SER A 155 -24.73 -20.29 -16.73
C SER A 155 -25.94 -19.56 -17.30
N ALA A 156 -25.71 -18.41 -17.95
CA ALA A 156 -26.79 -17.60 -18.49
C ALA A 156 -27.72 -18.35 -19.48
N PRO A 157 -27.20 -19.22 -20.38
CA PRO A 157 -28.05 -20.07 -21.21
C PRO A 157 -28.88 -21.08 -20.41
N THR A 158 -28.25 -21.84 -19.50
CA THR A 158 -28.90 -22.94 -18.77
C THR A 158 -29.97 -22.41 -17.82
N VAL A 159 -29.70 -21.31 -17.11
CA VAL A 159 -30.69 -20.65 -16.26
C VAL A 159 -31.86 -20.08 -17.08
N LYS A 160 -31.59 -19.54 -18.27
CA LYS A 160 -32.64 -19.03 -19.15
C LYS A 160 -33.54 -20.13 -19.71
N GLU A 161 -33.00 -21.32 -19.98
CA GLU A 161 -33.78 -22.50 -20.36
C GLU A 161 -34.63 -22.97 -19.17
N ARG A 162 -34.04 -23.11 -17.99
CA ARG A 162 -34.77 -23.49 -16.78
C ARG A 162 -35.94 -22.55 -16.46
N ILE A 163 -35.76 -21.23 -16.59
CA ILE A 163 -36.85 -20.25 -16.41
C ILE A 163 -38.03 -20.49 -17.37
N LYS A 164 -37.79 -21.02 -18.58
CA LYS A 164 -38.86 -21.31 -19.54
C LYS A 164 -39.58 -22.62 -19.23
N ASP A 165 -38.84 -23.60 -18.71
CA ASP A 165 -39.36 -24.93 -18.40
C ASP A 165 -40.15 -24.93 -17.08
N VAL A 166 -39.76 -24.07 -16.14
CA VAL A 166 -40.45 -23.86 -14.86
C VAL A 166 -41.77 -23.14 -15.10
N GLY A 167 -42.88 -23.84 -14.87
CA GLY A 167 -44.24 -23.28 -14.97
C GLY A 167 -44.53 -22.22 -13.90
N LYS A 168 -45.57 -21.40 -14.11
CA LYS A 168 -45.97 -20.32 -13.19
C LYS A 168 -46.31 -20.78 -11.76
N GLU A 169 -46.48 -22.08 -11.54
CA GLU A 169 -46.84 -22.67 -10.25
C GLU A 169 -45.64 -22.81 -9.29
N ALA A 170 -44.40 -22.75 -9.81
CA ALA A 170 -43.17 -22.79 -9.02
C ALA A 170 -42.60 -21.37 -8.82
N ALA A 171 -43.35 -20.54 -8.09
CA ALA A 171 -43.05 -19.11 -7.92
C ALA A 171 -41.71 -18.85 -7.19
N GLU A 172 -41.35 -19.68 -6.21
CA GLU A 172 -40.12 -19.55 -5.42
C GLU A 172 -38.88 -19.88 -6.25
N GLU A 173 -38.90 -20.99 -7.00
CA GLU A 173 -37.83 -21.38 -7.93
C GLU A 173 -37.60 -20.29 -8.99
N LEU A 174 -38.68 -19.79 -9.56
CA LEU A 174 -38.64 -18.75 -10.57
C LEU A 174 -38.13 -17.40 -10.03
N ALA A 175 -38.30 -17.13 -8.73
CA ALA A 175 -37.72 -15.96 -8.08
C ALA A 175 -36.19 -16.08 -7.97
N VAL A 176 -35.68 -17.22 -7.52
CA VAL A 176 -34.23 -17.51 -7.41
C VAL A 176 -33.56 -17.45 -8.78
N LEU A 177 -34.13 -18.11 -9.80
CA LEU A 177 -33.58 -18.09 -11.16
C LEU A 177 -33.52 -16.69 -11.77
N LYS A 178 -34.55 -15.85 -11.50
CA LYS A 178 -34.57 -14.46 -11.94
C LYS A 178 -33.57 -13.58 -11.18
N GLN A 179 -33.41 -13.80 -9.88
CA GLN A 179 -32.40 -13.12 -9.07
C GLN A 179 -31.00 -13.44 -9.59
N TRP A 180 -30.71 -14.73 -9.83
CA TRP A 180 -29.46 -15.16 -10.45
C TRP A 180 -29.26 -14.50 -11.82
N GLN A 181 -30.28 -14.48 -12.68
CA GLN A 181 -30.18 -13.86 -14.00
C GLN A 181 -29.87 -12.36 -13.92
N ALA A 182 -30.48 -11.65 -12.96
CA ALA A 182 -30.22 -10.23 -12.74
C ALA A 182 -28.79 -9.99 -12.24
N LEU A 183 -28.31 -10.77 -11.27
CA LEU A 183 -26.94 -10.68 -10.75
C LEU A 183 -25.90 -11.01 -11.82
N ALA A 184 -26.12 -12.06 -12.61
CA ALA A 184 -25.22 -12.43 -13.71
C ALA A 184 -25.17 -11.35 -14.81
N ALA A 185 -26.31 -10.72 -15.12
CA ALA A 185 -26.35 -9.60 -16.06
C ALA A 185 -25.64 -8.36 -15.50
N GLN A 186 -25.81 -8.06 -14.21
CA GLN A 186 -25.12 -6.98 -13.53
C GLN A 186 -23.60 -7.21 -13.49
N GLU A 187 -23.16 -8.42 -13.14
CA GLU A 187 -21.75 -8.80 -13.13
C GLU A 187 -21.11 -8.63 -14.52
N ALA A 188 -21.80 -9.06 -15.59
CA ALA A 188 -21.34 -8.88 -16.96
C ALA A 188 -21.29 -7.39 -17.37
N ALA A 189 -22.28 -6.59 -16.96
CA ALA A 189 -22.32 -5.16 -17.22
C ALA A 189 -21.17 -4.43 -16.49
N LEU A 190 -20.93 -4.74 -15.22
CA LEU A 190 -19.83 -4.17 -14.43
C LEU A 190 -18.46 -4.56 -15.01
N LYS A 191 -18.26 -5.83 -15.42
CA LYS A 191 -17.04 -6.28 -16.11
C LYS A 191 -16.80 -5.50 -17.40
N LYS A 192 -17.86 -5.19 -18.16
CA LYS A 192 -17.77 -4.38 -19.37
C LYS A 192 -17.44 -2.93 -19.06
N GLN A 193 -18.15 -2.34 -18.10
CA GLN A 193 -17.95 -0.96 -17.65
C GLN A 193 -16.52 -0.75 -17.13
N LEU A 194 -15.99 -1.70 -16.35
CA LEU A 194 -14.63 -1.63 -15.82
C LEU A 194 -13.59 -1.59 -16.94
N LYS A 195 -13.72 -2.45 -17.96
CA LYS A 195 -12.83 -2.43 -19.14
C LYS A 195 -12.90 -1.11 -19.91
N GLU A 196 -14.10 -0.54 -20.06
CA GLU A 196 -14.28 0.74 -20.74
C GLU A 196 -13.68 1.89 -19.95
N LEU A 197 -13.87 1.93 -18.63
CA LEU A 197 -13.28 2.94 -17.75
C LEU A 197 -11.75 2.83 -17.68
N GLU A 198 -11.20 1.61 -17.61
CA GLU A 198 -9.75 1.38 -17.63
C GLU A 198 -9.12 1.84 -18.96
N ALA A 199 -9.79 1.56 -20.09
CA ALA A 199 -9.34 2.01 -21.41
C ALA A 199 -9.39 3.54 -21.55
N ASP A 200 -10.50 4.18 -21.12
CA ASP A 200 -10.62 5.64 -21.12
C ASP A 200 -9.55 6.30 -20.24
N LEU A 201 -9.31 5.75 -19.04
CA LEU A 201 -8.26 6.24 -18.15
C LEU A 201 -6.86 6.05 -18.74
N ASP A 202 -6.60 4.92 -19.41
CA ASP A 202 -5.34 4.69 -20.10
C ASP A 202 -5.09 5.70 -21.21
N GLU A 203 -6.10 5.98 -22.05
CA GLU A 203 -6.02 6.95 -23.13
C GLU A 203 -5.84 8.39 -22.60
N LYS A 204 -6.58 8.77 -21.56
CA LYS A 204 -6.42 10.06 -20.89
C LYS A 204 -5.03 10.23 -20.28
N ALA A 205 -4.51 9.18 -19.64
CA ALA A 205 -3.17 9.20 -19.10
C ALA A 205 -2.14 9.37 -20.23
N TYR A 206 -2.23 8.57 -21.31
CA TYR A 206 -1.32 8.66 -22.46
C TYR A 206 -1.30 10.05 -23.10
N THR A 207 -2.48 10.63 -23.35
CA THR A 207 -2.60 11.96 -23.96
C THR A 207 -2.13 13.09 -23.06
N LYS A 208 -2.02 12.86 -21.74
CA LYS A 208 -1.49 13.84 -20.79
C LYS A 208 0.04 13.97 -20.84
N TYR A 209 0.78 12.89 -21.12
CA TYR A 209 2.26 12.91 -21.11
C TYR A 209 2.89 14.00 -22.00
N PRO A 210 2.49 14.16 -23.28
CA PRO A 210 3.06 15.20 -24.14
C PRO A 210 2.75 16.64 -23.69
N GLN A 211 1.77 16.81 -22.79
CA GLN A 211 1.35 18.12 -22.28
C GLN A 211 2.09 18.51 -20.99
N LEU A 212 2.88 17.59 -20.41
CA LEU A 212 3.62 17.85 -19.18
C LEU A 212 4.76 18.83 -19.44
N THR A 213 4.81 19.89 -18.64
CA THR A 213 5.92 20.83 -18.62
C THR A 213 7.10 20.25 -17.85
N GLU A 214 8.30 20.77 -18.10
CA GLU A 214 9.50 20.37 -17.36
C GLU A 214 9.34 20.57 -15.83
N VAL A 215 8.64 21.63 -15.43
CA VAL A 215 8.36 21.94 -14.02
C VAL A 215 7.46 20.87 -13.40
N GLU A 216 6.41 20.43 -14.12
CA GLU A 216 5.54 19.36 -13.67
C GLU A 216 6.27 18.02 -13.61
N ILE A 217 7.12 17.71 -14.59
CA ILE A 217 7.96 16.50 -14.58
C ILE A 217 8.87 16.49 -13.35
N LYS A 218 9.57 17.60 -13.08
CA LYS A 218 10.41 17.76 -11.89
C LYS A 218 9.61 17.58 -10.59
N GLN A 219 8.43 18.16 -10.51
CA GLN A 219 7.56 18.01 -9.34
C GLN A 219 7.12 16.56 -9.14
N LEU A 220 6.64 15.90 -10.20
CA LEU A 220 6.19 14.51 -10.13
C LEU A 220 7.34 13.56 -9.77
N THR A 221 8.49 13.68 -10.44
CA THR A 221 9.64 12.80 -10.16
C THR A 221 10.22 13.04 -8.77
N VAL A 222 10.49 14.30 -8.41
CA VAL A 222 11.20 14.60 -7.15
C VAL A 222 10.25 14.54 -5.95
N ASP A 223 9.14 15.27 -5.99
CA ASP A 223 8.27 15.39 -4.81
C ASP A 223 7.39 14.15 -4.63
N ASP A 224 6.70 13.73 -5.69
CA ASP A 224 5.65 12.72 -5.59
C ASP A 224 6.22 11.29 -5.70
N LYS A 225 7.23 11.05 -6.56
CA LYS A 225 7.88 9.73 -6.73
C LYS A 225 9.00 9.53 -5.71
N TRP A 226 10.10 10.27 -5.79
CA TRP A 226 11.29 10.00 -4.98
C TRP A 226 11.09 10.32 -3.50
N LEU A 227 10.80 11.58 -3.18
CA LEU A 227 10.66 12.05 -1.80
C LEU A 227 9.37 11.53 -1.16
N GLY A 228 8.31 11.33 -1.95
CA GLY A 228 7.07 10.66 -1.52
C GLY A 228 7.32 9.23 -1.06
N THR A 229 8.04 8.44 -1.85
CA THR A 229 8.38 7.05 -1.48
C THR A 229 9.29 7.01 -0.25
N LEU A 230 10.34 7.83 -0.22
CA LEU A 230 11.25 7.89 0.94
C LEU A 230 10.53 8.32 2.22
N LYS A 231 9.62 9.30 2.14
CA LYS A 231 8.80 9.74 3.27
C LYS A 231 7.95 8.59 3.81
N ALA A 232 7.32 7.83 2.92
CA ALA A 232 6.50 6.69 3.32
C ALA A 232 7.34 5.60 4.02
N ALA A 233 8.53 5.28 3.48
CA ALA A 233 9.45 4.32 4.09
C ALA A 233 9.89 4.75 5.49
N ILE A 234 10.33 6.00 5.65
CA ILE A 234 10.76 6.54 6.96
C ILE A 234 9.59 6.59 7.94
N SER A 235 8.38 6.95 7.49
CA SER A 235 7.20 6.98 8.37
C SER A 235 6.83 5.57 8.85
N CYS A 236 6.91 4.57 7.97
CA CYS A 236 6.71 3.17 8.33
C CYS A 236 7.75 2.69 9.35
N GLU A 237 9.01 3.10 9.20
CA GLU A 237 10.07 2.81 10.18
C GLU A 237 9.76 3.41 11.55
N MET A 238 9.30 4.67 11.58
CA MET A 238 8.87 5.31 12.82
C MET A 238 7.71 4.57 13.50
N ASP A 239 6.72 4.14 12.73
CA ASP A 239 5.59 3.37 13.24
C ASP A 239 6.06 2.02 13.81
N ARG A 240 6.99 1.35 13.13
CA ARG A 240 7.63 0.09 13.59
C ARG A 240 8.36 0.26 14.93
N VAL A 241 9.16 1.31 15.06
CA VAL A 241 9.88 1.61 16.31
C VAL A 241 8.88 1.92 17.44
N SER A 242 7.84 2.71 17.17
CA SER A 242 6.79 3.03 18.14
C SER A 242 6.07 1.78 18.65
N GLN A 243 5.70 0.87 17.74
CA GLN A 243 5.07 -0.40 18.10
C GLN A 243 6.01 -1.27 18.94
N THR A 244 7.28 -1.37 18.56
CA THR A 244 8.29 -2.13 19.30
C THR A 244 8.49 -1.58 20.71
N LEU A 245 8.57 -0.26 20.86
CA LEU A 245 8.71 0.38 22.16
C LEU A 245 7.47 0.12 23.02
N THR A 246 6.27 0.23 22.45
CA THR A 246 5.00 -0.06 23.13
C THR A 246 4.97 -1.49 23.67
N GLN A 247 5.38 -2.47 22.84
CA GLN A 247 5.47 -3.87 23.25
C GLN A 247 6.48 -4.06 24.38
N ARG A 248 7.67 -3.44 24.30
CA ARG A 248 8.68 -3.52 25.37
C ARG A 248 8.19 -2.90 26.68
N VAL A 249 7.51 -1.75 26.63
CA VAL A 249 6.91 -1.13 27.81
C VAL A 249 5.87 -2.04 28.45
N LYS A 250 5.01 -2.67 27.64
CA LYS A 250 4.03 -3.65 28.13
C LYS A 250 4.71 -4.86 28.78
N GLN A 251 5.72 -5.44 28.14
CA GLN A 251 6.49 -6.56 28.69
C GLN A 251 7.19 -6.19 29.99
N LEU A 252 7.75 -4.98 30.10
CA LEU A 252 8.35 -4.50 31.33
C LEU A 252 7.30 -4.33 32.42
N ALA A 253 6.14 -3.74 32.11
CA ALA A 253 5.05 -3.60 33.07
C ALA A 253 4.62 -4.97 33.63
N GLU A 254 4.34 -5.94 32.76
CA GLU A 254 3.97 -7.32 33.14
C GLU A 254 5.07 -8.01 33.96
N ARG A 255 6.34 -7.83 33.57
CA ARG A 255 7.48 -8.44 34.27
C ARG A 255 7.65 -7.90 35.68
N TYR A 256 7.43 -6.60 35.89
CA TYR A 256 7.64 -5.96 37.20
C TYR A 256 6.37 -5.90 38.07
N GLU A 257 5.20 -6.23 37.52
CA GLU A 257 3.91 -6.27 38.22
C GLU A 257 3.93 -7.22 39.44
N THR A 258 4.48 -8.42 39.29
CA THR A 258 4.48 -9.47 40.32
C THR A 258 5.69 -9.48 41.26
N PRO A 259 6.95 -9.30 40.79
CA PRO A 259 8.12 -9.43 41.66
C PRO A 259 8.36 -8.20 42.54
N LEU A 260 7.90 -7.00 42.16
CA LEU A 260 8.11 -5.80 42.99
C LEU A 260 7.37 -5.89 44.34
N PRO A 261 6.07 -6.24 44.38
CA PRO A 261 5.36 -6.44 45.65
C PRO A 261 5.95 -7.57 46.51
N GLN A 262 6.42 -8.65 45.88
CA GLN A 262 7.06 -9.77 46.59
C GLN A 262 8.38 -9.35 47.25
N LEU A 263 9.21 -8.56 46.55
CA LEU A 263 10.44 -8.00 47.10
C LEU A 263 10.14 -7.03 48.26
N THR A 264 9.11 -6.18 48.14
CA THR A 264 8.69 -5.28 49.22
C THR A 264 8.19 -6.05 50.45
N SER A 265 7.43 -7.14 50.27
CA SER A 265 6.99 -8.01 51.36
C SER A 265 8.19 -8.66 52.07
N CYS A 266 9.14 -9.20 51.30
CA CYS A 266 10.33 -9.85 51.85
C CYS A 266 11.21 -8.87 52.62
N VAL A 267 11.38 -7.64 52.13
CA VAL A 267 12.08 -6.56 52.87
C VAL A 267 11.36 -6.24 54.17
N SER A 268 10.04 -6.05 54.15
CA SER A 268 9.26 -5.78 55.36
C SER A 268 9.35 -6.91 56.40
N GLU A 269 9.33 -8.17 55.96
CA GLU A 269 9.53 -9.32 56.85
C GLU A 269 10.93 -9.37 57.46
N LEU A 270 11.96 -9.08 56.68
CA LEU A 270 13.34 -9.04 57.16
C LEU A 270 13.57 -7.87 58.12
N GLU A 271 13.00 -6.69 57.82
CA GLU A 271 13.02 -5.52 58.70
C GLU A 271 12.33 -5.83 60.03
N ALA A 272 11.17 -6.49 60.02
CA ALA A 272 10.46 -6.90 61.23
C ALA A 272 11.30 -7.88 62.08
N LYS A 273 11.97 -8.86 61.45
CA LYS A 273 12.88 -9.79 62.15
C LYS A 273 14.09 -9.07 62.73
N VAL A 274 14.68 -8.12 62.00
CA VAL A 274 15.81 -7.31 62.50
C VAL A 274 15.37 -6.44 63.66
N ALA A 275 14.20 -5.79 63.58
CA ALA A 275 13.64 -5.01 64.67
C ALA A 275 13.41 -5.86 65.93
N GLU A 276 12.85 -7.07 65.79
CA GLU A 276 12.66 -8.01 66.90
C GLU A 276 13.99 -8.44 67.52
N HIS A 277 15.00 -8.76 66.69
CA HIS A 277 16.33 -9.14 67.16
C HIS A 277 17.03 -7.99 67.90
N LEU A 278 16.93 -6.76 67.40
CA LEU A 278 17.47 -5.56 68.05
C LEU A 278 16.77 -5.30 69.40
N GLN A 279 15.45 -5.48 69.47
CA GLN A 279 14.69 -5.37 70.71
C GLN A 279 15.13 -6.41 71.75
N LYS A 280 15.34 -7.67 71.34
CA LYS A 280 15.87 -8.74 72.21
C LYS A 280 17.29 -8.46 72.70
N MET A 281 18.09 -7.74 71.93
CA MET A 281 19.44 -7.30 72.33
C MET A 281 19.42 -6.03 73.21
N GLY A 282 18.25 -5.52 73.58
CA GLY A 282 18.10 -4.38 74.50
C GLY A 282 18.10 -3.00 73.83
N PHE A 283 18.06 -2.93 72.50
CA PHE A 283 17.85 -1.67 71.78
C PHE A 283 16.35 -1.36 71.71
N VAL A 284 15.92 -0.33 72.44
CA VAL A 284 14.55 0.22 72.36
C VAL A 284 14.59 1.44 71.44
N TRP A 285 13.85 1.39 70.33
CA TRP A 285 13.65 2.56 69.47
C TRP A 285 12.56 3.45 70.09
N SER A 286 12.84 4.75 70.20
CA SER A 286 11.85 5.81 70.49
C SER A 286 11.13 6.24 69.22
#